data_AF-A0ABD0SX38-F1
#
_entry.id   AF-A0ABD0SX38-F1
#
_cell.length_a   1.000
_cell.length_b   1.000
_cell.length_c   1.000
_cell.angle_alpha   90.00
_cell.angle_beta   90.00
_cell.angle_gamma   90.00
#
_symmetry.space_group_name_H-M   'P 1'
#
loop_
_entity.id
_entity.type
_entity.pdbx_description
1 polymer ?
#
loop_
_entity_poly.entity_id
_entity_poly.type
_entity_poly.pdbx_seq_one_letter_code
_entity_poly.pdbx_strand_id
1 'polypeptide(L)'
;MEDEDNVEEDEDKYVDEVDMPGTKVDSKQRITVRNLRIREDTAKYLRNLDPNSAYYDPKTRSMRDNPNPEAQESEYAGENFVRFTGDTRSHAAAQVFAWEAQARGLDVHLLAEPTKLQLLQRQYAERKDEFKTQVKQSVLEKYGGEEHLKAPPRELLLAQSEVFTRYNRDGTLVQGPEKQLAKSKYEEDVLINNHTSVWGSYWRDGQWGYKCCHSFIKMSYCVGEAGKTVVLEVQEPEKAAASVGATKQETPEKKKKEKTDESSSSSSSSSESSSSDSETEIRSKTEKTSKKKRNKKKAKKKKKKDLKKEKKEEDKLKNALEKEERQQKHAEFLLSVDERKRPYNSMYEVKAPSETEMEAYMMKRRREEDPMSQFM
;
A
#
# COMPACT_ATOMS: atom_id res chain seq x y z
N MET A 1 1.65 -70.93 31.38
CA MET A 1 2.78 -69.98 31.43
C MET A 1 3.84 -70.54 30.51
N GLU A 2 4.69 -69.66 29.97
CA GLU A 2 5.71 -69.98 28.95
C GLU A 2 5.11 -70.42 27.61
N ASP A 3 4.91 -69.45 26.70
CA ASP A 3 4.79 -69.60 25.24
C ASP A 3 4.66 -68.18 24.57
N GLU A 4 5.50 -67.21 24.96
CA GLU A 4 5.41 -65.81 24.47
C GLU A 4 6.77 -65.14 24.11
N ASP A 5 7.91 -65.78 24.38
CA ASP A 5 9.23 -65.13 24.43
C ASP A 5 10.13 -65.31 23.17
N ASN A 6 9.57 -65.57 21.99
CA ASN A 6 10.36 -65.89 20.78
C ASN A 6 9.89 -65.17 19.50
N VAL A 7 9.72 -63.85 19.58
CA VAL A 7 9.32 -63.00 18.43
C VAL A 7 10.25 -61.79 18.20
N GLU A 8 11.09 -61.42 19.18
CA GLU A 8 11.91 -60.18 19.09
C GLU A 8 13.25 -60.32 18.33
N GLU A 9 13.78 -61.54 18.12
CA GLU A 9 15.12 -61.71 17.49
C GLU A 9 15.17 -61.50 15.97
N ASP A 10 14.05 -61.63 15.23
CA ASP A 10 14.06 -61.54 13.76
C ASP A 10 13.88 -60.10 13.22
N GLU A 11 13.49 -59.09 14.02
CA GLU A 11 13.27 -57.72 13.52
C GLU A 11 14.57 -57.01 13.11
N ASP A 12 15.65 -57.13 13.90
CA ASP A 12 16.94 -56.45 13.67
C ASP A 12 17.64 -56.94 12.37
N LYS A 13 17.20 -58.09 11.84
CA LYS A 13 17.77 -58.80 10.68
C LYS A 13 17.31 -58.24 9.33
N TYR A 14 16.09 -57.70 9.25
CA TYR A 14 15.57 -57.09 8.02
C TYR A 14 16.04 -55.64 7.80
N VAL A 15 16.73 -55.04 8.78
CA VAL A 15 17.25 -53.67 8.70
C VAL A 15 18.46 -53.56 7.75
N ASP A 16 19.29 -54.60 7.65
CA ASP A 16 20.50 -54.60 6.81
C ASP A 16 20.22 -54.85 5.31
N GLU A 17 19.05 -55.39 4.93
CA GLU A 17 18.73 -55.74 3.53
C GLU A 17 18.19 -54.55 2.70
N VAL A 18 17.84 -53.42 3.33
CA VAL A 18 17.23 -52.25 2.67
C VAL A 18 18.26 -51.12 2.45
N ASP A 19 19.33 -51.39 1.69
CA ASP A 19 20.34 -50.37 1.31
C ASP A 19 19.73 -49.31 0.37
N MET A 20 19.24 -48.22 0.95
CA MET A 20 18.69 -47.09 0.20
C MET A 20 19.81 -46.42 -0.63
N PRO A 21 19.64 -46.28 -1.96
CA PRO A 21 20.75 -46.00 -2.87
C PRO A 21 21.50 -44.70 -2.57
N GLY A 22 22.66 -44.83 -1.91
CA GLY A 22 23.56 -43.72 -1.57
C GLY A 22 23.78 -43.50 -0.07
N THR A 23 23.27 -44.36 0.81
CA THR A 23 23.45 -44.25 2.27
C THR A 23 23.96 -45.55 2.89
N LYS A 24 25.29 -45.74 2.93
CA LYS A 24 25.89 -46.96 3.48
C LYS A 24 25.59 -47.08 4.97
N VAL A 25 25.03 -48.21 5.41
CA VAL A 25 24.89 -48.56 6.83
C VAL A 25 26.26 -49.03 7.34
N ASP A 26 26.90 -48.27 8.22
CA ASP A 26 28.11 -48.75 8.90
C ASP A 26 27.68 -49.57 10.13
N SER A 27 27.60 -50.90 9.96
CA SER A 27 27.11 -51.84 11.00
C SER A 27 27.85 -51.74 12.34
N LYS A 28 29.11 -51.26 12.32
CA LYS A 28 29.92 -51.00 13.53
C LYS A 28 29.50 -49.75 14.34
N GLN A 29 28.76 -48.83 13.73
CA GLN A 29 28.30 -47.59 14.38
C GLN A 29 26.77 -47.46 14.41
N ARG A 30 26.02 -48.36 13.74
CA ARG A 30 24.56 -48.27 13.51
C ARG A 30 24.14 -46.88 12.97
N ILE A 31 24.97 -46.29 12.12
CA ILE A 31 24.76 -44.97 11.49
C ILE A 31 24.83 -45.12 9.96
N THR A 32 23.94 -44.43 9.25
CA THR A 32 23.99 -44.32 7.78
C THR A 32 24.94 -43.22 7.33
N VAL A 33 26.10 -43.60 6.80
CA VAL A 33 27.05 -42.68 6.16
C VAL A 33 26.50 -42.28 4.79
N ARG A 34 25.84 -41.12 4.77
CA ARG A 34 25.42 -40.45 3.52
C ARG A 34 26.61 -39.73 2.90
N ASN A 35 26.69 -39.73 1.56
CA ASN A 35 27.63 -38.85 0.86
C ASN A 35 27.19 -37.39 1.04
N LEU A 36 27.93 -36.60 1.83
CA LEU A 36 27.67 -35.16 2.06
C LEU A 36 27.82 -34.28 0.80
N ARG A 37 28.37 -34.82 -0.29
CA ARG A 37 28.49 -34.09 -1.56
C ARG A 37 27.16 -34.14 -2.31
N ILE A 38 26.52 -32.98 -2.46
CA ILE A 38 25.39 -32.77 -3.37
C ILE A 38 25.83 -33.21 -4.78
N ARG A 39 25.00 -34.03 -5.45
CA ARG A 39 25.31 -34.57 -6.79
C ARG A 39 24.92 -33.65 -7.94
N GLU A 40 24.01 -32.71 -7.68
CA GLU A 40 23.60 -31.66 -8.61
C GLU A 40 24.70 -30.60 -8.81
N ASP A 41 25.43 -30.26 -7.74
CA ASP A 41 26.52 -29.26 -7.78
C ASP A 41 27.75 -29.77 -8.56
N THR A 42 27.86 -29.33 -9.81
CA THR A 42 29.03 -29.60 -10.65
C THR A 42 30.29 -28.92 -10.11
N ALA A 43 31.39 -29.66 -10.01
CA ALA A 43 32.64 -29.13 -9.49
C ALA A 43 33.22 -28.07 -10.45
N LYS A 44 33.82 -26.99 -9.91
CA LYS A 44 34.36 -25.88 -10.73
C LYS A 44 35.28 -26.36 -11.86
N TYR A 45 36.25 -27.22 -11.53
CA TYR A 45 37.23 -27.83 -12.44
C TYR A 45 36.67 -28.95 -13.34
N LEU A 46 35.36 -29.21 -13.31
CA LEU A 46 34.67 -30.15 -14.21
C LEU A 46 33.68 -29.44 -15.15
N ARG A 47 33.60 -28.09 -15.13
CA ARG A 47 32.75 -27.33 -16.06
C ARG A 47 33.34 -27.22 -17.48
N ASN A 48 34.66 -27.32 -17.58
CA ASN A 48 35.39 -27.57 -18.81
C ASN A 48 36.50 -28.58 -18.47
N LEU A 49 36.78 -29.51 -19.37
CA LEU A 49 37.84 -30.52 -19.26
C LEU A 49 39.09 -30.14 -20.08
N ASP A 50 39.02 -29.08 -20.89
CA ASP A 50 40.16 -28.58 -21.64
C ASP A 50 41.27 -28.11 -20.69
N PRO A 51 42.52 -28.57 -20.86
CA PRO A 51 43.64 -28.19 -19.97
C PRO A 51 44.03 -26.71 -20.08
N ASN A 52 43.57 -26.03 -21.14
CA ASN A 52 43.81 -24.62 -21.41
C ASN A 52 42.62 -23.71 -21.04
N SER A 53 41.64 -24.23 -20.27
CA SER A 53 40.49 -23.46 -19.77
C SER A 53 40.84 -22.63 -18.51
N ALA A 54 39.90 -22.41 -17.60
CA ALA A 54 40.14 -21.61 -16.40
C ALA A 54 40.94 -22.37 -15.33
N TYR A 55 41.99 -21.75 -14.79
CA TYR A 55 42.81 -22.35 -13.74
C TYR A 55 42.03 -22.50 -12.41
N TYR A 56 42.11 -23.70 -11.83
CA TYR A 56 41.61 -24.03 -10.49
C TYR A 56 42.75 -24.24 -9.50
N ASP A 57 42.76 -23.46 -8.42
CA ASP A 57 43.59 -23.78 -7.26
C ASP A 57 42.85 -24.77 -6.34
N PRO A 58 43.29 -26.04 -6.21
CA PRO A 58 42.66 -27.01 -5.34
C PRO A 58 42.82 -26.69 -3.85
N LYS A 59 43.79 -25.84 -3.46
CA LYS A 59 44.04 -25.46 -2.05
C LYS A 59 42.99 -24.46 -1.55
N THR A 60 42.82 -23.33 -2.22
CA THR A 60 41.76 -22.35 -1.91
C THR A 60 40.39 -22.75 -2.48
N ARG A 61 40.33 -23.75 -3.37
CA ARG A 61 39.14 -24.19 -4.12
C ARG A 61 38.53 -23.07 -4.97
N SER A 62 39.37 -22.18 -5.49
CA SER A 62 38.95 -21.05 -6.34
C SER A 62 39.22 -21.29 -7.82
N MET A 63 38.27 -20.90 -8.69
CA MET A 63 38.56 -20.62 -10.10
C MET A 63 38.38 -19.13 -10.34
N ARG A 64 39.38 -18.51 -10.97
CA ARG A 64 39.40 -17.06 -11.08
C ARG A 64 38.49 -16.57 -12.21
N ASP A 65 38.63 -17.17 -13.38
CA ASP A 65 38.00 -16.74 -14.62
C ASP A 65 36.91 -17.73 -15.07
N ASN A 66 36.16 -17.39 -16.12
CA ASN A 66 35.09 -18.25 -16.65
C ASN A 66 35.70 -19.45 -17.42
N PRO A 67 35.37 -20.72 -17.08
CA PRO A 67 35.85 -21.88 -17.84
C PRO A 67 35.28 -21.99 -19.26
N ASN A 68 34.09 -21.40 -19.51
CA ASN A 68 33.38 -21.44 -20.79
C ASN A 68 33.03 -20.00 -21.25
N PRO A 69 34.01 -19.20 -21.71
CA PRO A 69 33.79 -17.79 -22.05
C PRO A 69 32.90 -17.56 -23.30
N GLU A 70 32.77 -18.57 -24.17
CA GLU A 70 31.94 -18.49 -25.39
C GLU A 70 30.47 -18.87 -25.15
N ALA A 71 30.15 -19.50 -24.01
CA ALA A 71 28.79 -19.93 -23.70
C ALA A 71 27.93 -18.73 -23.24
N GLN A 72 26.86 -18.45 -23.97
CA GLN A 72 25.94 -17.33 -23.67
C GLN A 72 25.23 -17.49 -22.32
N GLU A 73 24.87 -18.72 -21.96
CA GLU A 73 24.30 -19.06 -20.66
C GLU A 73 25.22 -20.06 -19.96
N SER A 74 25.87 -19.61 -18.88
CA SER A 74 26.73 -20.44 -18.04
C SER A 74 26.33 -20.27 -16.58
N GLU A 75 26.16 -21.39 -15.87
CA GLU A 75 25.86 -21.39 -14.42
C GLU A 75 26.93 -20.68 -13.57
N TYR A 76 28.15 -20.55 -14.11
CA TYR A 76 29.32 -20.11 -13.38
C TYR A 76 30.29 -19.33 -14.27
N ALA A 77 30.16 -18.00 -14.28
CA ALA A 77 31.01 -17.07 -15.03
C ALA A 77 32.36 -16.74 -14.34
N GLY A 78 32.88 -17.63 -13.49
CA GLY A 78 34.11 -17.41 -12.71
C GLY A 78 33.92 -16.54 -11.46
N GLU A 79 34.88 -16.59 -10.52
CA GLU A 79 34.80 -15.77 -9.29
C GLU A 79 35.13 -14.28 -9.51
N ASN A 80 35.99 -13.91 -10.47
CA ASN A 80 36.28 -12.52 -10.77
C ASN A 80 34.98 -11.73 -11.07
N PHE A 81 34.05 -12.35 -11.82
CA PHE A 81 32.74 -11.77 -12.09
C PHE A 81 31.96 -11.48 -10.80
N VAL A 82 31.74 -12.51 -9.97
CA VAL A 82 30.95 -12.40 -8.73
C VAL A 82 31.58 -11.44 -7.72
N ARG A 83 32.92 -11.47 -7.55
CA ARG A 83 33.65 -10.60 -6.60
C ARG A 83 33.43 -9.11 -6.85
N PHE A 84 33.20 -8.70 -8.10
CA PHE A 84 32.90 -7.32 -8.47
C PHE A 84 31.42 -7.11 -8.82
N THR A 85 30.50 -7.90 -8.27
CA THR A 85 29.05 -7.65 -8.31
C THR A 85 28.52 -7.16 -6.96
N GLY A 86 27.32 -6.56 -6.98
CA GLY A 86 26.69 -6.00 -5.78
C GLY A 86 27.48 -4.85 -5.16
N ASP A 87 27.44 -4.77 -3.82
CA ASP A 87 27.89 -3.60 -3.05
C ASP A 87 29.40 -3.38 -3.02
N THR A 88 30.21 -4.29 -3.57
CA THR A 88 31.65 -4.03 -3.76
C THR A 88 31.90 -2.81 -4.66
N ARG A 89 30.99 -2.54 -5.62
CA ARG A 89 31.03 -1.34 -6.46
C ARG A 89 30.61 -0.07 -5.72
N SER A 90 29.56 -0.14 -4.89
CA SER A 90 29.06 1.02 -4.14
C SER A 90 30.05 1.42 -3.04
N HIS A 91 30.63 0.44 -2.33
CA HIS A 91 31.70 0.65 -1.36
C HIS A 91 32.97 1.24 -2.00
N ALA A 92 33.40 0.74 -3.16
CA ALA A 92 34.55 1.31 -3.89
C ALA A 92 34.29 2.77 -4.31
N ALA A 93 33.09 3.08 -4.80
CA ALA A 93 32.70 4.46 -5.12
C ALA A 93 32.64 5.37 -3.87
N ALA A 94 32.18 4.84 -2.73
CA ALA A 94 32.19 5.53 -1.44
C ALA A 94 33.62 5.81 -0.94
N GLN A 95 34.55 4.89 -1.18
CA GLN A 95 35.97 5.04 -0.84
C GLN A 95 36.66 6.11 -1.71
N VAL A 96 36.39 6.14 -3.02
CA VAL A 96 36.87 7.21 -3.90
C VAL A 96 36.28 8.56 -3.50
N PHE A 97 34.99 8.60 -3.13
CA PHE A 97 34.34 9.81 -2.60
C PHE A 97 34.98 10.28 -1.27
N ALA A 98 35.40 9.37 -0.39
CA ALA A 98 36.16 9.70 0.82
C ALA A 98 37.47 10.43 0.48
N TRP A 99 38.26 9.86 -0.45
CA TRP A 99 39.53 10.44 -0.88
C TRP A 99 39.35 11.79 -1.60
N GLU A 100 38.30 11.94 -2.45
CA GLU A 100 37.94 13.23 -3.04
C GLU A 100 37.53 14.28 -1.99
N ALA A 101 36.79 13.90 -0.96
CA ALA A 101 36.39 14.79 0.12
C ALA A 101 37.60 15.23 0.95
N GLN A 102 38.46 14.29 1.34
CA GLN A 102 39.67 14.54 2.11
C GLN A 102 40.67 15.42 1.32
N ALA A 103 40.84 15.18 0.02
CA ALA A 103 41.64 16.04 -0.87
C ALA A 103 41.07 17.47 -1.04
N ARG A 104 39.77 17.66 -0.78
CA ARG A 104 39.10 18.99 -0.73
C ARG A 104 39.10 19.60 0.68
N GLY A 105 39.76 18.97 1.66
CA GLY A 105 39.85 19.44 3.05
C GLY A 105 38.64 19.08 3.94
N LEU A 106 37.74 18.21 3.48
CA LEU A 106 36.65 17.68 4.30
C LEU A 106 37.10 16.36 4.94
N ASP A 107 37.41 16.38 6.23
CA ASP A 107 37.81 15.17 6.96
C ASP A 107 36.59 14.26 7.20
N VAL A 108 36.54 13.18 6.40
CA VAL A 108 35.51 12.14 6.39
C VAL A 108 36.15 10.82 5.97
N HIS A 109 36.11 9.80 6.84
CA HIS A 109 36.75 8.52 6.57
C HIS A 109 35.76 7.35 6.58
N LEU A 110 35.77 6.53 5.51
CA LEU A 110 34.77 5.48 5.26
C LEU A 110 34.64 4.46 6.40
N LEU A 111 35.75 4.06 7.04
CA LEU A 111 35.74 3.07 8.12
C LEU A 111 35.48 3.67 9.51
N ALA A 112 35.64 4.99 9.68
CA ALA A 112 35.49 5.67 10.98
C ALA A 112 34.13 6.36 11.12
N GLU A 113 33.63 6.94 10.03
CA GLU A 113 32.36 7.69 9.98
C GLU A 113 31.47 7.22 8.80
N PRO A 114 31.20 5.91 8.64
CA PRO A 114 30.51 5.36 7.46
C PRO A 114 29.14 6.01 7.22
N THR A 115 28.37 6.29 8.27
CA THR A 115 27.03 6.88 8.19
C THR A 115 27.05 8.35 7.74
N LYS A 116 28.02 9.15 8.24
CA LYS A 116 28.28 10.52 7.82
C LYS A 116 28.68 10.56 6.34
N LEU A 117 29.57 9.67 5.92
CA LEU A 117 29.96 9.55 4.51
C LEU A 117 28.78 9.16 3.63
N GLN A 118 28.00 8.14 4.00
CA GLN A 118 26.83 7.69 3.25
C GLN A 118 25.80 8.82 3.06
N LEU A 119 25.57 9.62 4.10
CA LEU A 119 24.69 10.80 4.03
C LEU A 119 25.23 11.88 3.09
N LEU A 120 26.53 12.20 3.17
CA LEU A 120 27.19 13.15 2.28
C LEU A 120 27.23 12.66 0.83
N GLN A 121 27.44 11.37 0.60
CA GLN A 121 27.44 10.76 -0.73
C GLN A 121 26.03 10.80 -1.35
N ARG A 122 24.98 10.60 -0.55
CA ARG A 122 23.58 10.78 -0.99
C ARG A 122 23.28 12.23 -1.35
N GLN A 123 23.61 13.19 -0.48
CA GLN A 123 23.42 14.62 -0.75
C GLN A 123 24.23 15.08 -1.97
N TYR A 124 25.42 14.50 -2.18
CA TYR A 124 26.23 14.74 -3.37
C TYR A 124 25.59 14.14 -4.63
N ALA A 125 24.95 12.97 -4.57
CA ALA A 125 24.21 12.40 -5.70
C ALA A 125 23.01 13.27 -6.08
N GLU A 126 22.20 13.69 -5.10
CA GLU A 126 21.05 14.57 -5.27
C GLU A 126 21.49 15.91 -5.93
N ARG A 127 22.49 16.59 -5.37
CA ARG A 127 23.07 17.83 -5.96
C ARG A 127 23.77 17.62 -7.31
N LYS A 128 24.32 16.43 -7.57
CA LYS A 128 24.95 16.11 -8.86
C LYS A 128 23.90 15.92 -9.96
N ASP A 129 22.70 15.47 -9.62
CA ASP A 129 21.58 15.41 -10.56
C ASP A 129 20.93 16.78 -10.80
N GLU A 130 20.82 17.63 -9.76
CA GLU A 130 20.50 19.07 -9.91
C GLU A 130 21.53 19.79 -10.80
N PHE A 131 22.83 19.54 -10.60
CA PHE A 131 23.86 20.12 -11.45
C PHE A 131 23.78 19.60 -12.90
N LYS A 132 23.43 18.33 -13.13
CA LYS A 132 23.17 17.80 -14.48
C LYS A 132 21.97 18.49 -15.14
N THR A 133 20.89 18.80 -14.43
CA THR A 133 19.74 19.50 -15.02
C THR A 133 20.07 20.95 -15.33
N GLN A 134 20.75 21.66 -14.42
CA GLN A 134 21.26 23.02 -14.65
C GLN A 134 22.24 23.08 -15.84
N VAL A 135 23.17 22.13 -15.95
CA VAL A 135 24.08 22.06 -17.10
C VAL A 135 23.30 21.82 -18.40
N LYS A 136 22.34 20.87 -18.42
CA LYS A 136 21.47 20.63 -19.59
C LYS A 136 20.69 21.88 -20.00
N GLN A 137 20.08 22.58 -19.04
CA GLN A 137 19.38 23.85 -19.26
C GLN A 137 20.33 24.89 -19.86
N SER A 138 21.49 25.13 -19.24
CA SER A 138 22.47 26.11 -19.73
C SER A 138 23.11 25.78 -21.09
N VAL A 139 23.02 24.54 -21.55
CA VAL A 139 23.40 24.11 -22.92
C VAL A 139 22.26 24.39 -23.88
N LEU A 140 21.04 23.99 -23.54
CA LEU A 140 19.82 24.17 -24.32
C LEU A 140 19.43 25.65 -24.47
N GLU A 141 19.72 26.50 -23.49
CA GLU A 141 19.61 27.97 -23.59
C GLU A 141 20.61 28.57 -24.61
N LYS A 142 21.83 28.00 -24.71
CA LYS A 142 22.90 28.53 -25.57
C LYS A 142 22.81 28.05 -27.01
N TYR A 143 22.30 26.84 -27.23
CA TYR A 143 22.25 26.19 -28.54
C TYR A 143 20.82 25.99 -29.08
N GLY A 144 19.79 26.27 -28.27
CA GLY A 144 18.39 26.05 -28.63
C GLY A 144 17.98 24.57 -28.63
N GLY A 145 16.83 24.27 -29.24
CA GLY A 145 16.37 22.90 -29.51
C GLY A 145 15.32 22.32 -28.58
N GLU A 146 14.68 23.10 -27.69
CA GLU A 146 13.55 22.64 -26.85
C GLU A 146 12.45 21.94 -27.65
N GLU A 147 12.17 22.45 -28.84
CA GLU A 147 11.12 21.97 -29.75
C GLU A 147 11.39 20.52 -30.21
N HIS A 148 12.66 20.13 -30.34
CA HIS A 148 13.07 18.77 -30.71
C HIS A 148 13.19 17.83 -29.50
N LEU A 149 13.21 18.36 -28.27
CA LEU A 149 13.23 17.56 -27.05
C LEU A 149 11.85 16.95 -26.74
N LYS A 150 10.78 17.62 -27.18
CA LYS A 150 9.39 17.12 -27.12
C LYS A 150 9.16 16.14 -28.26
N ALA A 151 9.53 14.87 -28.04
CA ALA A 151 9.20 13.79 -28.97
C ALA A 151 7.69 13.81 -29.29
N PRO A 152 7.28 13.96 -30.56
CA PRO A 152 5.86 13.99 -30.91
C PRO A 152 5.20 12.65 -30.57
N PRO A 153 3.87 12.62 -30.38
CA PRO A 153 3.16 11.39 -30.01
C PRO A 153 3.48 10.25 -30.97
N ARG A 154 3.58 9.02 -30.44
CA ARG A 154 4.12 7.86 -31.17
C ARG A 154 3.37 7.55 -32.47
N GLU A 155 2.09 7.93 -32.55
CA GLU A 155 1.21 7.85 -33.72
C GLU A 155 1.61 8.77 -34.88
N LEU A 156 2.43 9.79 -34.63
CA LEU A 156 3.03 10.66 -35.65
C LEU A 156 4.48 10.25 -35.99
N LEU A 157 5.15 9.50 -35.10
CA LEU A 157 6.49 8.94 -35.35
C LEU A 157 6.44 7.63 -36.14
N LEU A 158 5.49 6.76 -35.82
CA LEU A 158 5.11 5.62 -36.66
C LEU A 158 3.91 6.05 -37.49
N ALA A 159 4.10 6.30 -38.78
CA ALA A 159 3.03 6.63 -39.74
C ALA A 159 2.00 5.47 -39.97
N GLN A 160 2.06 4.42 -39.16
CA GLN A 160 1.09 3.33 -39.10
C GLN A 160 0.08 3.63 -37.98
N SER A 161 -1.09 4.13 -38.36
CA SER A 161 -2.22 4.35 -37.43
C SER A 161 -2.90 3.04 -36.98
N GLU A 162 -2.41 1.88 -37.42
CA GLU A 162 -2.99 0.57 -37.15
C GLU A 162 -2.50 0.01 -35.81
N VAL A 163 -3.30 0.22 -34.76
CA VAL A 163 -3.11 -0.45 -33.47
C VAL A 163 -3.41 -1.95 -33.64
N PHE A 164 -2.35 -2.74 -33.80
CA PHE A 164 -2.42 -4.20 -33.95
C PHE A 164 -3.16 -4.84 -32.76
N THR A 165 -4.38 -5.31 -33.02
CA THR A 165 -5.30 -5.89 -32.03
C THR A 165 -5.39 -7.40 -32.18
N ARG A 166 -5.15 -8.13 -31.09
CA ARG A 166 -5.27 -9.59 -31.06
C ARG A 166 -6.62 -10.02 -30.49
N TYR A 167 -7.36 -10.79 -31.27
CA TYR A 167 -8.60 -11.46 -30.87
C TYR A 167 -8.31 -12.92 -30.50
N ASN A 168 -8.91 -13.40 -29.41
CA ASN A 168 -9.02 -14.82 -29.12
C ASN A 168 -9.93 -15.52 -30.15
N ARG A 169 -9.88 -16.86 -30.17
CA ARG A 169 -10.84 -17.71 -30.90
C ARG A 169 -12.30 -17.42 -30.52
N ASP A 170 -12.54 -16.95 -29.30
CA ASP A 170 -13.85 -16.60 -28.75
C ASP A 170 -14.27 -15.14 -29.04
N GLY A 171 -13.54 -14.42 -29.90
CA GLY A 171 -13.82 -13.02 -30.27
C GLY A 171 -13.47 -11.97 -29.20
N THR A 172 -12.95 -12.37 -28.03
CA THR A 172 -12.50 -11.45 -26.98
C THR A 172 -11.12 -10.86 -27.32
N LEU A 173 -10.93 -9.55 -27.13
CA LEU A 173 -9.62 -8.93 -27.34
C LEU A 173 -8.65 -9.34 -26.20
N VAL A 174 -7.52 -9.92 -26.58
CA VAL A 174 -6.39 -10.26 -25.68
C VAL A 174 -5.58 -9.00 -25.35
N GLN A 175 -5.36 -8.19 -26.37
CA GLN A 175 -4.48 -7.03 -26.33
C GLN A 175 -5.11 -5.99 -27.25
N GLY A 176 -5.82 -5.05 -26.63
CA GLY A 176 -6.47 -3.92 -27.29
C GLY A 176 -6.27 -2.65 -26.47
N PRO A 177 -6.64 -1.48 -27.02
CA PRO A 177 -6.63 -0.24 -26.27
C PRO A 177 -7.51 -0.36 -25.02
N GLU A 178 -7.18 0.40 -23.98
CA GLU A 178 -8.01 0.46 -22.77
C GLU A 178 -9.45 0.83 -23.13
N LYS A 179 -10.42 0.17 -22.49
CA LYS A 179 -11.84 0.35 -22.80
C LYS A 179 -12.26 1.79 -22.50
N GLN A 180 -12.30 2.61 -23.54
CA GLN A 180 -12.82 3.97 -23.46
C GLN A 180 -14.22 3.91 -22.83
N LEU A 181 -14.39 4.61 -21.71
CA LEU A 181 -15.65 4.64 -20.99
C LEU A 181 -16.72 5.25 -21.90
N ALA A 182 -17.84 4.55 -22.07
CA ALA A 182 -18.91 4.98 -22.95
C ALA A 182 -19.57 6.25 -22.40
N LYS A 183 -19.19 7.39 -22.97
CA LYS A 183 -19.84 8.68 -22.72
C LYS A 183 -21.32 8.58 -23.04
N SER A 184 -22.16 9.23 -22.24
CA SER A 184 -23.60 9.26 -22.46
C SER A 184 -23.98 10.11 -23.69
N LYS A 185 -25.26 10.09 -24.04
CA LYS A 185 -25.81 10.84 -25.19
C LYS A 185 -25.73 12.38 -25.01
N TYR A 186 -25.44 12.86 -23.80
CA TYR A 186 -25.36 14.28 -23.47
C TYR A 186 -23.90 14.72 -23.33
N GLU A 187 -23.65 16.01 -23.53
CA GLU A 187 -22.32 16.58 -23.38
C GLU A 187 -21.87 16.52 -21.90
N GLU A 188 -20.95 15.60 -21.62
CA GLU A 188 -20.31 15.45 -20.31
C GLU A 188 -19.21 16.51 -20.13
N ASP A 189 -18.96 16.89 -18.88
CA ASP A 189 -17.91 17.83 -18.47
C ASP A 189 -17.95 19.22 -19.15
N VAL A 190 -19.15 19.73 -19.48
CA VAL A 190 -19.34 21.11 -19.97
C VAL A 190 -19.12 22.12 -18.84
N LEU A 191 -17.92 22.69 -18.80
CA LEU A 191 -17.43 23.66 -17.83
C LEU A 191 -17.81 25.10 -18.26
N ILE A 192 -19.00 25.54 -17.85
CA ILE A 192 -19.55 26.87 -18.16
C ILE A 192 -18.77 27.96 -17.39
N ASN A 193 -18.45 29.08 -18.04
CA ASN A 193 -18.00 30.36 -17.43
C ASN A 193 -16.93 30.21 -16.32
N ASN A 194 -15.86 29.46 -16.62
CA ASN A 194 -14.69 29.22 -15.76
C ASN A 194 -14.99 28.52 -14.41
N HIS A 195 -16.13 27.83 -14.28
CA HIS A 195 -16.36 26.90 -13.18
C HIS A 195 -15.56 25.61 -13.39
N THR A 196 -14.88 25.09 -12.36
CA THR A 196 -14.13 23.81 -12.40
C THR A 196 -15.00 22.58 -12.10
N SER A 197 -16.32 22.70 -12.25
CA SER A 197 -17.29 21.62 -12.05
C SER A 197 -18.57 21.87 -12.84
N VAL A 198 -19.23 20.83 -13.33
CA VAL A 198 -20.50 20.93 -14.08
C VAL A 198 -21.65 21.48 -13.20
N TRP A 199 -22.62 22.15 -13.82
CA TRP A 199 -23.86 22.59 -13.16
C TRP A 199 -24.65 21.39 -12.59
N GLY A 200 -25.05 21.45 -11.31
CA GLY A 200 -25.71 20.34 -10.61
C GLY A 200 -24.74 19.42 -9.85
N SER A 201 -23.43 19.70 -9.89
CA SER A 201 -22.44 19.03 -9.03
C SER A 201 -22.56 19.36 -7.53
N TYR A 202 -23.42 20.32 -7.18
CA TYR A 202 -23.73 20.71 -5.81
C TYR A 202 -25.26 20.83 -5.60
N TRP A 203 -25.71 20.49 -4.40
CA TRP A 203 -27.12 20.53 -3.98
C TRP A 203 -27.22 20.97 -2.52
N ARG A 204 -28.01 22.01 -2.25
CA ARG A 204 -28.32 22.52 -0.91
C ARG A 204 -29.73 23.08 -0.90
N ASP A 205 -30.49 22.83 0.16
CA ASP A 205 -31.74 23.55 0.48
C ASP A 205 -32.77 23.68 -0.66
N GLY A 206 -32.85 22.65 -1.52
CA GLY A 206 -33.77 22.59 -2.67
C GLY A 206 -33.22 23.16 -3.98
N GLN A 207 -31.97 23.64 -4.01
CA GLN A 207 -31.34 24.29 -5.15
C GLN A 207 -30.09 23.53 -5.64
N TRP A 208 -29.95 23.42 -6.96
CA TRP A 208 -28.75 22.91 -7.62
C TRP A 208 -27.75 24.05 -7.84
N GLY A 209 -26.45 23.75 -7.82
CA GLY A 209 -25.37 24.71 -8.02
C GLY A 209 -24.08 24.07 -8.55
N TYR A 210 -23.00 24.86 -8.54
CA TYR A 210 -21.65 24.40 -8.90
C TYR A 210 -20.83 24.03 -7.65
N LYS A 211 -20.15 22.88 -7.64
CA LYS A 211 -19.31 22.42 -6.51
C LYS A 211 -18.08 23.30 -6.28
N CYS A 212 -17.51 23.90 -7.32
CA CYS A 212 -16.32 24.73 -7.22
C CYS A 212 -16.55 26.08 -6.50
N CYS A 213 -17.74 26.68 -6.67
CA CYS A 213 -18.06 28.03 -6.17
C CYS A 213 -19.32 28.11 -5.29
N HIS A 214 -20.01 26.99 -5.03
CA HIS A 214 -21.28 26.86 -4.27
C HIS A 214 -22.45 27.76 -4.74
N SER A 215 -22.32 28.47 -5.86
CA SER A 215 -23.34 29.39 -6.37
C SER A 215 -24.52 28.67 -7.03
N PHE A 216 -25.75 29.03 -6.64
CA PHE A 216 -27.02 28.50 -7.16
C PHE A 216 -27.56 29.25 -8.39
N ILE A 217 -26.73 30.01 -9.10
CA ILE A 217 -27.09 30.75 -10.31
C ILE A 217 -26.41 30.07 -11.51
N LYS A 218 -27.18 29.50 -12.43
CA LYS A 218 -26.66 28.91 -13.66
C LYS A 218 -26.07 30.00 -14.56
N MET A 219 -24.95 29.72 -15.23
CA MET A 219 -24.22 30.68 -16.08
C MET A 219 -23.61 31.89 -15.34
N SER A 220 -23.54 31.89 -14.00
CA SER A 220 -22.65 32.80 -13.27
C SER A 220 -21.18 32.56 -13.66
N TYR A 221 -20.31 33.55 -13.47
CA TYR A 221 -18.87 33.33 -13.45
C TYR A 221 -18.46 32.74 -12.07
N CYS A 222 -17.44 31.88 -12.03
CA CYS A 222 -16.98 31.30 -10.76
C CYS A 222 -16.22 32.34 -9.92
N VAL A 223 -16.64 32.53 -8.66
CA VAL A 223 -16.05 33.46 -7.67
C VAL A 223 -14.83 32.84 -6.93
N GLY A 224 -14.29 31.74 -7.45
CA GLY A 224 -13.27 30.94 -6.77
C GLY A 224 -13.72 30.43 -5.38
N GLU A 225 -12.75 30.19 -4.51
CA GLU A 225 -13.02 29.62 -3.18
C GLU A 225 -13.72 30.60 -2.22
N ALA A 226 -13.62 31.91 -2.46
CA ALA A 226 -14.35 32.94 -1.72
C ALA A 226 -15.87 32.79 -1.84
N GLY A 227 -16.38 32.20 -2.93
CA GLY A 227 -17.79 31.83 -3.04
C GLY A 227 -18.23 30.77 -2.03
N LYS A 228 -17.32 29.91 -1.57
CA LYS A 228 -17.62 28.85 -0.60
C LYS A 228 -17.78 29.41 0.82
N THR A 229 -16.92 30.37 1.22
CA THR A 229 -16.92 30.89 2.60
C THR A 229 -18.15 31.75 2.86
N VAL A 230 -18.50 32.67 1.96
CA VAL A 230 -19.71 33.52 2.07
C VAL A 230 -21.00 32.67 2.20
N VAL A 231 -21.11 31.56 1.45
CA VAL A 231 -22.26 30.64 1.52
C VAL A 231 -22.28 29.76 2.79
N LEU A 232 -21.19 29.74 3.56
CA LEU A 232 -21.12 29.13 4.89
C LEU A 232 -21.36 30.15 6.02
N GLU A 233 -20.72 31.32 5.94
CA GLU A 233 -20.84 32.44 6.90
C GLU A 233 -22.30 32.90 7.07
N VAL A 234 -23.08 32.94 5.98
CA VAL A 234 -24.52 33.27 6.01
C VAL A 234 -25.36 32.26 6.82
N GLN A 235 -24.83 31.07 7.16
CA GLN A 235 -25.54 30.04 7.95
C GLN A 235 -25.12 29.98 9.44
N GLU A 236 -24.14 30.77 9.89
CA GLU A 236 -23.72 30.79 11.30
C GLU A 236 -24.45 31.78 12.26
N PRO A 237 -25.17 32.85 11.85
CA PRO A 237 -25.62 33.89 12.79
C PRO A 237 -26.74 33.47 13.76
N GLU A 238 -27.34 32.28 13.60
CA GLU A 238 -28.48 31.85 14.44
C GLU A 238 -28.08 31.13 15.75
N LYS A 239 -26.79 30.81 15.97
CA LYS A 239 -26.40 29.78 16.97
C LYS A 239 -25.61 30.29 18.19
N ALA A 240 -25.19 31.55 18.22
CA ALA A 240 -24.17 32.06 19.16
C ALA A 240 -24.67 32.99 20.30
N ALA A 241 -25.74 32.63 21.05
CA ALA A 241 -26.29 33.52 22.09
C ALA A 241 -26.91 32.83 23.33
N ALA A 242 -26.10 32.32 24.27
CA ALA A 242 -26.55 31.97 25.62
C ALA A 242 -25.39 31.89 26.68
N SER A 243 -25.41 32.82 27.65
CA SER A 243 -24.68 32.80 28.95
C SER A 243 -23.12 32.96 28.89
N VAL A 244 -22.40 33.65 29.81
CA VAL A 244 -22.69 34.39 31.08
C VAL A 244 -21.76 35.63 31.19
N GLY A 245 -22.18 36.74 31.83
CA GLY A 245 -21.25 37.56 32.67
C GLY A 245 -21.11 39.08 32.40
N ALA A 246 -21.56 39.87 33.38
CA ALA A 246 -21.40 41.32 33.63
C ALA A 246 -20.03 42.00 33.27
N THR A 247 -19.91 43.32 33.05
CA THR A 247 -20.82 44.48 33.31
C THR A 247 -20.45 45.71 32.47
N LYS A 248 -21.45 46.55 32.11
CA LYS A 248 -21.35 47.99 31.72
C LYS A 248 -20.49 48.34 30.48
N GLN A 249 -20.97 49.02 29.43
CA GLN A 249 -22.25 49.69 29.08
C GLN A 249 -22.46 49.57 27.53
N GLU A 250 -23.64 49.70 26.92
CA GLU A 250 -24.98 50.04 27.45
C GLU A 250 -26.13 49.19 26.82
N THR A 251 -27.05 49.81 26.06
CA THR A 251 -28.33 49.23 25.56
C THR A 251 -28.77 49.94 24.25
N PRO A 252 -29.73 49.42 23.44
CA PRO A 252 -30.62 48.24 23.61
C PRO A 252 -30.60 47.30 22.33
N GLU A 253 -31.44 46.27 22.05
CA GLU A 253 -32.52 45.52 22.73
C GLU A 253 -32.81 44.13 22.04
N LYS A 254 -33.80 43.39 22.57
CA LYS A 254 -34.74 42.44 21.89
C LYS A 254 -34.25 41.21 21.04
N LYS A 255 -34.17 40.06 21.74
CA LYS A 255 -34.80 38.71 21.45
C LYS A 255 -34.16 37.65 20.47
N LYS A 256 -33.51 36.61 21.06
CA LYS A 256 -33.60 35.10 20.91
C LYS A 256 -33.82 34.44 19.49
N LYS A 257 -33.31 33.24 19.08
CA LYS A 257 -33.18 31.92 19.81
C LYS A 257 -32.50 30.74 19.00
N GLU A 258 -31.52 30.02 19.59
CA GLU A 258 -31.13 28.57 19.48
C GLU A 258 -30.73 27.78 18.17
N LYS A 259 -29.44 27.35 18.11
CA LYS A 259 -28.88 25.94 17.99
C LYS A 259 -28.84 25.08 16.68
N THR A 260 -27.78 24.23 16.57
CA THR A 260 -27.69 22.87 15.91
C THR A 260 -27.91 22.74 14.37
N ASP A 261 -27.45 21.78 13.55
CA ASP A 261 -26.38 20.74 13.55
C ASP A 261 -26.00 20.39 12.06
N GLU A 262 -25.18 19.36 11.78
CA GLU A 262 -24.67 18.98 10.42
C GLU A 262 -25.64 18.25 9.44
N SER A 263 -25.37 18.40 8.13
CA SER A 263 -25.42 17.36 7.06
C SER A 263 -26.72 16.82 6.40
N SER A 264 -26.76 16.96 5.05
CA SER A 264 -27.05 15.91 4.03
C SER A 264 -28.48 15.54 3.52
N SER A 265 -28.59 15.51 2.17
CA SER A 265 -29.09 14.40 1.30
C SER A 265 -30.50 14.36 0.65
N SER A 266 -30.52 13.87 -0.62
CA SER A 266 -31.60 13.12 -1.34
C SER A 266 -32.84 13.92 -1.85
N SER A 267 -33.74 13.46 -2.75
CA SER A 267 -33.93 12.27 -3.65
C SER A 267 -34.75 12.75 -4.91
N SER A 268 -35.45 12.05 -5.84
CA SER A 268 -35.82 10.68 -6.36
C SER A 268 -36.84 10.91 -7.52
N SER A 269 -37.19 10.09 -8.52
CA SER A 269 -36.80 8.79 -9.16
C SER A 269 -37.44 8.80 -10.59
N SER A 270 -37.99 7.81 -11.34
CA SER A 270 -38.27 6.34 -11.32
C SER A 270 -38.76 5.91 -12.74
N SER A 271 -39.00 4.62 -13.03
CA SER A 271 -39.40 4.07 -14.35
C SER A 271 -40.71 3.22 -14.36
N GLU A 272 -41.04 2.66 -15.53
CA GLU A 272 -42.04 1.60 -15.90
C GLU A 272 -43.57 1.90 -16.04
N SER A 273 -44.22 0.99 -16.79
CA SER A 273 -45.55 1.06 -17.44
C SER A 273 -46.52 -0.04 -16.91
N SER A 274 -47.81 -0.23 -17.27
CA SER A 274 -48.75 0.30 -18.31
C SER A 274 -50.22 -0.08 -17.99
N SER A 275 -51.20 0.62 -18.61
CA SER A 275 -52.53 0.14 -19.05
C SER A 275 -53.83 0.40 -18.22
N SER A 276 -54.87 0.83 -18.97
CA SER A 276 -56.35 0.70 -18.81
C SER A 276 -57.14 1.39 -17.66
N ASP A 277 -57.64 2.60 -17.98
CA ASP A 277 -59.06 3.08 -17.98
C ASP A 277 -60.05 2.97 -16.79
N SER A 278 -61.05 3.88 -16.83
CA SER A 278 -62.40 3.89 -16.21
C SER A 278 -62.64 4.34 -14.74
N GLU A 279 -63.23 5.54 -14.61
CA GLU A 279 -64.39 5.93 -13.77
C GLU A 279 -64.40 5.96 -12.21
N THR A 280 -64.51 7.19 -11.68
CA THR A 280 -65.39 7.66 -10.57
C THR A 280 -65.22 7.22 -9.08
N GLU A 281 -64.85 8.21 -8.26
CA GLU A 281 -65.50 8.68 -7.00
C GLU A 281 -65.66 7.84 -5.67
N ILE A 282 -65.78 8.59 -4.56
CA ILE A 282 -66.36 8.28 -3.23
C ILE A 282 -65.65 7.27 -2.27
N ARG A 283 -64.98 7.85 -1.25
CA ARG A 283 -64.72 7.33 0.14
C ARG A 283 -63.76 6.10 0.26
N SER A 284 -63.07 5.82 1.38
CA SER A 284 -63.41 6.01 2.80
C SER A 284 -62.19 6.21 3.74
N LYS A 285 -62.41 6.41 5.05
CA LYS A 285 -61.41 6.86 6.05
C LYS A 285 -60.39 5.78 6.53
N THR A 286 -60.53 4.51 6.14
CA THR A 286 -59.78 3.38 6.75
C THR A 286 -58.28 3.34 6.40
N GLU A 287 -57.91 3.65 5.16
CA GLU A 287 -56.55 3.51 4.63
C GLU A 287 -55.47 4.32 5.36
N LYS A 288 -55.81 5.51 5.88
CA LYS A 288 -54.80 6.42 6.48
C LYS A 288 -54.14 5.79 7.73
N THR A 289 -54.77 4.78 8.33
CA THR A 289 -54.22 4.02 9.47
C THR A 289 -53.20 2.95 9.05
N SER A 290 -53.42 2.24 7.93
CA SER A 290 -52.56 1.15 7.47
C SER A 290 -51.24 1.67 6.91
N LYS A 291 -51.29 2.75 6.11
CA LYS A 291 -50.13 3.45 5.56
C LYS A 291 -49.21 3.99 6.69
N LYS A 292 -49.79 4.53 7.77
CA LYS A 292 -49.04 4.97 8.98
C LYS A 292 -48.39 3.80 9.74
N LYS A 293 -49.07 2.64 9.86
CA LYS A 293 -48.48 1.40 10.42
C LYS A 293 -47.32 0.87 9.56
N ARG A 294 -47.44 0.87 8.22
CA ARG A 294 -46.40 0.42 7.27
C ARG A 294 -45.10 1.22 7.41
N ASN A 295 -45.18 2.55 7.50
CA ASN A 295 -44.01 3.41 7.68
C ASN A 295 -43.36 3.25 9.07
N LYS A 296 -44.14 3.12 10.15
CA LYS A 296 -43.60 2.81 11.49
C LYS A 296 -42.86 1.46 11.52
N LYS A 297 -43.28 0.47 10.72
CA LYS A 297 -42.58 -0.83 10.54
C LYS A 297 -41.29 -0.69 9.73
N LYS A 298 -41.25 0.14 8.67
CA LYS A 298 -40.01 0.47 7.93
C LYS A 298 -38.97 1.16 8.84
N ALA A 299 -39.37 2.18 9.59
CA ALA A 299 -38.48 2.91 10.51
C ALA A 299 -37.86 1.99 11.58
N LYS A 300 -38.66 1.13 12.22
CA LYS A 300 -38.14 0.11 13.15
C LYS A 300 -37.16 -0.88 12.49
N LYS A 301 -37.33 -1.22 11.20
CA LYS A 301 -36.39 -2.08 10.46
C LYS A 301 -35.07 -1.37 10.15
N LYS A 302 -35.07 -0.05 9.86
CA LYS A 302 -33.82 0.73 9.69
C LYS A 302 -33.04 0.77 11.01
N LYS A 303 -33.65 1.27 12.10
CA LYS A 303 -32.97 1.35 13.42
C LYS A 303 -32.47 -0.02 13.93
N LYS A 304 -33.15 -1.14 13.64
CA LYS A 304 -32.65 -2.50 13.97
C LYS A 304 -31.50 -2.98 13.05
N LYS A 305 -31.33 -2.42 11.85
CA LYS A 305 -30.15 -2.67 10.99
C LYS A 305 -28.95 -1.87 11.51
N ASP A 306 -29.17 -0.63 11.90
CA ASP A 306 -28.12 0.29 12.34
C ASP A 306 -27.56 -0.15 13.71
N LEU A 307 -28.43 -0.49 14.68
CA LEU A 307 -28.07 -1.20 15.94
C LEU A 307 -27.40 -2.58 15.74
N LYS A 308 -27.36 -3.13 14.52
CA LYS A 308 -26.64 -4.36 14.16
C LYS A 308 -25.33 -4.09 13.38
N LYS A 309 -25.08 -2.84 12.96
CA LYS A 309 -23.76 -2.36 12.55
C LYS A 309 -22.94 -1.99 13.78
N GLU A 310 -23.47 -1.10 14.61
CA GLU A 310 -22.84 -0.59 15.83
C GLU A 310 -22.29 -1.75 16.68
N LYS A 311 -23.12 -2.75 17.00
CA LYS A 311 -22.68 -3.96 17.72
C LYS A 311 -21.59 -4.77 17.00
N LYS A 312 -21.60 -4.85 15.66
CA LYS A 312 -20.53 -5.52 14.90
C LYS A 312 -19.22 -4.71 14.90
N GLU A 313 -19.29 -3.40 15.02
CA GLU A 313 -18.13 -2.53 15.17
C GLU A 313 -17.58 -2.61 16.61
N GLU A 314 -18.44 -2.60 17.63
CA GLU A 314 -18.06 -2.92 19.02
C GLU A 314 -17.39 -4.31 19.14
N ASP A 315 -17.98 -5.35 18.53
CA ASP A 315 -17.48 -6.73 18.65
C ASP A 315 -16.15 -6.93 17.92
N LYS A 316 -15.88 -6.16 16.85
CA LYS A 316 -14.55 -6.07 16.22
C LYS A 316 -13.54 -5.39 17.16
N LEU A 317 -13.91 -4.26 17.76
CA LEU A 317 -13.02 -3.47 18.62
C LEU A 317 -12.64 -4.26 19.88
N LYS A 318 -13.59 -4.98 20.49
CA LYS A 318 -13.33 -5.92 21.60
C LYS A 318 -12.34 -7.02 21.19
N ASN A 319 -12.50 -7.61 19.99
CA ASN A 319 -11.59 -8.63 19.45
C ASN A 319 -10.18 -8.05 19.19
N ALA A 320 -10.07 -6.81 18.70
CA ALA A 320 -8.80 -6.12 18.53
C ALA A 320 -8.08 -5.89 19.88
N LEU A 321 -8.78 -5.38 20.90
CA LEU A 321 -8.22 -5.19 22.26
C LEU A 321 -7.76 -6.50 22.92
N GLU A 322 -8.47 -7.61 22.67
CA GLU A 322 -8.11 -8.94 23.19
C GLU A 322 -6.89 -9.53 22.47
N LYS A 323 -6.79 -9.34 21.14
CA LYS A 323 -5.60 -9.70 20.36
C LYS A 323 -4.39 -8.90 20.79
N GLU A 324 -4.53 -7.59 20.97
CA GLU A 324 -3.45 -6.71 21.38
C GLU A 324 -2.95 -7.08 22.78
N GLU A 325 -3.84 -7.41 23.72
CA GLU A 325 -3.45 -7.92 25.04
C GLU A 325 -2.68 -9.24 24.96
N ARG A 326 -3.11 -10.14 24.07
CA ARG A 326 -2.43 -11.41 23.81
C ARG A 326 -1.05 -11.18 23.18
N GLN A 327 -0.90 -10.17 22.31
CA GLN A 327 0.39 -9.74 21.74
C GLN A 327 1.31 -9.10 22.79
N GLN A 328 0.80 -8.19 23.63
CA GLN A 328 1.55 -7.58 24.74
C GLN A 328 2.08 -8.65 25.70
N LYS A 329 1.22 -9.58 26.15
CA LYS A 329 1.60 -10.70 27.03
C LYS A 329 2.59 -11.67 26.37
N HIS A 330 2.49 -11.89 25.06
CA HIS A 330 3.44 -12.71 24.31
C HIS A 330 4.81 -12.02 24.16
N ALA A 331 4.83 -10.69 23.96
CA ALA A 331 6.05 -9.91 23.91
C ALA A 331 6.74 -9.85 25.29
N GLU A 332 5.98 -9.63 26.37
CA GLU A 332 6.45 -9.69 27.76
C GLU A 332 7.03 -11.07 28.09
N PHE A 333 6.33 -12.15 27.70
CA PHE A 333 6.84 -13.51 27.83
C PHE A 333 8.15 -13.72 27.04
N LEU A 334 8.22 -13.34 25.76
CA LEU A 334 9.45 -13.44 24.97
C LEU A 334 10.61 -12.63 25.58
N LEU A 335 10.36 -11.44 26.11
CA LEU A 335 11.37 -10.62 26.78
C LEU A 335 11.89 -11.29 28.06
N SER A 336 11.00 -11.92 28.84
CA SER A 336 11.34 -12.66 30.06
C SER A 336 12.16 -13.94 29.83
N VAL A 337 12.13 -14.50 28.61
CA VAL A 337 12.83 -15.73 28.23
C VAL A 337 14.21 -15.44 27.65
N ASP A 338 15.24 -16.16 28.14
CA ASP A 338 16.61 -16.16 27.61
C ASP A 338 16.63 -16.29 26.08
N GLU A 339 17.50 -15.53 25.42
CA GLU A 339 17.59 -15.51 23.95
C GLU A 339 17.83 -16.90 23.34
N ARG A 340 18.60 -17.76 24.03
CA ARG A 340 18.87 -19.16 23.65
C ARG A 340 17.66 -20.11 23.80
N LYS A 341 16.61 -19.68 24.49
CA LYS A 341 15.37 -20.45 24.73
C LYS A 341 14.17 -19.88 23.97
N ARG A 342 14.31 -18.73 23.30
CA ARG A 342 13.26 -18.15 22.45
C ARG A 342 13.03 -19.06 21.23
N PRO A 343 11.78 -19.37 20.85
CA PRO A 343 11.51 -20.19 19.68
C PRO A 343 11.98 -19.49 18.40
N TYR A 344 12.54 -20.27 17.47
CA TYR A 344 13.03 -19.77 16.19
C TYR A 344 11.89 -19.12 15.37
N ASN A 345 12.22 -18.09 14.58
CA ASN A 345 11.29 -17.33 13.74
C ASN A 345 10.16 -16.54 14.47
N SER A 346 10.27 -16.34 15.79
CA SER A 346 9.24 -15.72 16.65
C SER A 346 8.88 -14.25 16.38
N MET A 347 9.57 -13.57 15.47
CA MET A 347 9.40 -12.14 15.15
C MET A 347 9.13 -11.86 13.66
N TYR A 348 8.80 -12.88 12.86
CA TYR A 348 8.84 -12.78 11.39
C TYR A 348 7.57 -12.20 10.73
N GLU A 349 6.42 -12.16 11.42
CA GLU A 349 5.14 -11.70 10.84
C GLU A 349 5.00 -10.16 10.84
N VAL A 350 5.82 -9.49 10.01
CA VAL A 350 5.75 -8.03 9.81
C VAL A 350 4.57 -7.67 8.89
N LYS A 351 3.36 -7.66 9.45
CA LYS A 351 2.14 -7.17 8.78
C LYS A 351 1.82 -5.75 9.23
N ALA A 352 1.48 -4.86 8.28
CA ALA A 352 0.98 -3.52 8.58
C ALA A 352 -0.31 -3.59 9.42
N PRO A 353 -0.39 -2.92 10.59
CA PRO A 353 -1.61 -2.89 11.42
C PRO A 353 -2.81 -2.28 10.69
N SER A 354 -4.01 -2.82 10.93
CA SER A 354 -5.25 -2.17 10.46
C SER A 354 -5.66 -1.00 11.36
N GLU A 355 -6.52 -0.11 10.84
CA GLU A 355 -7.03 1.06 11.57
C GLU A 355 -7.60 0.69 12.96
N THR A 356 -8.44 -0.35 13.03
CA THR A 356 -9.00 -0.87 14.29
C THR A 356 -7.99 -1.50 15.25
N GLU A 357 -6.82 -1.93 14.74
CA GLU A 357 -5.72 -2.44 15.57
C GLU A 357 -4.83 -1.28 16.07
N MET A 358 -4.68 -0.20 15.28
CA MET A 358 -4.05 1.05 15.73
C MET A 358 -4.90 1.78 16.78
N GLU A 359 -6.22 1.81 16.63
CA GLU A 359 -7.16 2.35 17.63
C GLU A 359 -7.07 1.59 18.97
N ALA A 360 -7.03 0.25 18.92
CA ALA A 360 -6.82 -0.59 20.11
C ALA A 360 -5.50 -0.22 20.81
N TYR A 361 -4.39 -0.20 20.05
CA TYR A 361 -3.08 0.16 20.56
C TYR A 361 -3.04 1.58 21.17
N MET A 362 -3.68 2.57 20.55
CA MET A 362 -3.78 3.93 21.11
C MET A 362 -4.61 4.00 22.41
N MET A 363 -5.57 3.11 22.60
CA MET A 363 -6.38 3.00 23.82
C MET A 363 -5.64 2.25 24.94
N LYS A 364 -4.76 1.29 24.60
CA LYS A 364 -4.07 0.43 25.57
C LYS A 364 -2.66 0.90 25.92
N ARG A 365 -2.02 1.71 25.08
CA ARG A 365 -0.69 2.30 25.32
C ARG A 365 -0.68 3.18 26.57
N ARG A 366 0.10 2.76 27.58
CA ARG A 366 0.44 3.60 28.73
C ARG A 366 1.27 4.81 28.28
N ARG A 367 0.99 5.98 28.88
CA ARG A 367 1.74 7.22 28.66
C ARG A 367 2.70 7.45 29.83
N GLU A 368 3.84 6.76 29.79
CA GLU A 368 4.87 6.88 30.84
C GLU A 368 5.56 8.27 30.83
N GLU A 369 5.41 9.01 29.72
CA GLU A 369 5.80 10.42 29.54
C GLU A 369 4.80 11.44 30.17
N ASP A 370 3.68 10.98 30.76
CA ASP A 370 2.69 11.86 31.37
C ASP A 370 2.92 11.94 32.91
N PRO A 371 3.41 13.06 33.45
CA PRO A 371 3.70 13.18 34.88
C PRO A 371 2.45 13.14 35.76
N MET A 372 1.24 13.27 35.21
CA MET A 372 -0.01 13.04 35.95
C MET A 372 -0.40 11.56 36.03
N SER A 373 0.20 10.66 35.24
CA SER A 373 -0.17 9.23 35.23
C SER A 373 0.25 8.46 36.49
N GLN A 374 0.99 9.09 37.40
CA GLN A 374 1.34 8.53 38.72
C GLN A 374 0.37 8.99 39.82
N PHE A 375 -0.60 9.84 39.49
CA PHE A 375 -1.55 10.47 40.44
C PHE A 375 -3.03 10.12 40.17
N MET A 376 -3.28 9.11 39.31
CA MET A 376 -4.60 8.49 39.06
C MET A 376 -4.52 6.97 39.15
#